data_AF-A0A951UCI5-F1
#
_entry.id   AF-A0A951UCI5-F1
#
_cell.length_a   1.000
_cell.length_b   1.000
_cell.length_c   1.000
_cell.angle_alpha   90.00
_cell.angle_beta   90.00
_cell.angle_gamma   90.00
#
_symmetry.space_group_name_H-M   'P 1'
#
loop_
_entity.id
_entity.type
_entity.pdbx_description
1 polymer ?
#
loop_
_entity_poly.entity_id
_entity_poly.type
_entity_poly.pdbx_seq_one_letter_code
_entity_poly.pdbx_strand_id
1 'polypeptide(L)'
;MNKYNFQDWLNTKVSDDSEVILAGKLEYLRLYLTDAMRELRSKAGLTQAQLAEKLGVQQAAVSKLESALKDHELESVLKYLHTLGADLLLSVKQGEELYQVSDTESGLLVDVPIEVRDLASTAGMSLREYVQAAIGHFLQQAVSIRKFPTALLNTDDSVAIRIRERLGGRSPSNSEIISELEKCLNVASEEDRIFAIKNFLAGNTASGGTNRDFSNENDDEVELLDLAEGLLDRIDEGFELEQSIAHDETALQVYTREAFPEKWAEIQSRLGNAYLNRIYGSRAENLEQSITHYEIALQVYTREAFPEKWAEVQSRLGNAYLNRIYGSRAENLEQSITHYEAALQVYTHEAFPGKWVEIKKHLEVADRSQSKSL
;
A
#
# COMPACT_ATOMS: atom_id res chain seq x y z
N MET A 1 -37.48 -21.55 21.18
CA MET A 1 -37.36 -22.22 19.88
C MET A 1 -36.59 -23.50 20.09
N ASN A 2 -37.09 -24.64 19.59
CA ASN A 2 -36.34 -25.90 19.55
C ASN A 2 -35.05 -25.66 18.76
N LYS A 3 -33.92 -25.44 19.44
CA LYS A 3 -32.62 -25.49 18.80
C LYS A 3 -32.40 -26.95 18.43
N TYR A 4 -32.49 -27.28 17.15
CA TYR A 4 -31.97 -28.57 16.67
C TYR A 4 -30.52 -28.65 17.17
N ASN A 5 -30.23 -29.67 17.97
CA ASN A 5 -28.88 -29.89 18.47
C ASN A 5 -28.02 -30.37 17.30
N PHE A 6 -27.51 -29.42 16.51
CA PHE A 6 -26.67 -29.72 15.34
C PHE A 6 -25.34 -30.36 15.75
N GLN A 7 -25.00 -30.33 17.05
CA GLN A 7 -23.92 -31.14 17.62
C GLN A 7 -24.26 -32.63 17.56
N ASP A 8 -25.52 -33.01 17.76
CA ASP A 8 -25.99 -34.38 17.51
C ASP A 8 -25.93 -34.73 16.01
N TRP A 9 -26.23 -33.77 15.11
CA TRP A 9 -26.07 -33.94 13.65
C TRP A 9 -24.61 -34.08 13.23
N LEU A 10 -23.70 -33.25 13.75
CA LEU A 10 -22.24 -33.32 13.52
C LEU A 10 -21.64 -34.62 14.06
N ASN A 11 -22.17 -35.13 15.18
CA ASN A 11 -21.79 -36.41 15.76
C ASN A 11 -22.44 -37.61 15.04
N THR A 12 -23.46 -37.37 14.21
CA THR A 12 -23.94 -38.38 13.29
C THR A 12 -22.91 -38.48 12.17
N LYS A 13 -22.49 -39.69 11.78
CA LYS A 13 -21.50 -39.87 10.72
C LYS A 13 -22.13 -39.46 9.37
N VAL A 14 -22.11 -38.16 9.04
CA VAL A 14 -22.76 -37.60 7.84
C VAL A 14 -21.99 -37.95 6.57
N SER A 15 -20.65 -37.98 6.64
CA SER A 15 -19.77 -38.36 5.53
C SER A 15 -18.40 -38.79 6.08
N ASP A 16 -17.71 -39.68 5.35
CA ASP A 16 -16.28 -39.97 5.56
C ASP A 16 -15.36 -39.01 4.77
N ASP A 17 -15.95 -38.15 3.95
CA ASP A 17 -15.24 -37.15 3.15
C ASP A 17 -14.86 -35.92 3.98
N SER A 18 -13.55 -35.63 4.02
CA SER A 18 -13.00 -34.51 4.79
C SER A 18 -13.40 -33.14 4.26
N GLU A 19 -13.64 -33.00 2.95
CA GLU A 19 -14.08 -31.73 2.34
C GLU A 19 -15.54 -31.43 2.71
N VAL A 20 -16.40 -32.46 2.71
CA VAL A 20 -17.81 -32.33 3.10
C VAL A 20 -17.94 -31.95 4.58
N ILE A 21 -17.10 -32.54 5.44
CA ILE A 21 -17.05 -32.19 6.87
C ILE A 21 -16.59 -30.75 7.05
N LEU A 22 -15.56 -30.30 6.32
CA LEU A 22 -15.07 -28.93 6.39
C LEU A 22 -16.12 -27.91 5.95
N ALA A 23 -16.77 -28.14 4.80
CA ALA A 23 -17.85 -27.29 4.31
C ALA A 23 -19.01 -27.18 5.31
N GLY A 24 -19.39 -28.30 5.95
CA GLY A 24 -20.42 -28.30 7.00
C GLY A 24 -20.01 -27.50 8.24
N LYS A 25 -18.75 -27.56 8.65
CA LYS A 25 -18.22 -26.76 9.78
C LYS A 25 -18.21 -25.26 9.47
N LEU A 26 -17.79 -24.88 8.26
CA LEU A 26 -17.79 -23.48 7.82
C LEU A 26 -19.22 -22.91 7.77
N GLU A 27 -20.16 -23.68 7.20
CA GLU A 27 -21.58 -23.29 7.15
C GLU A 27 -22.17 -23.10 8.56
N TYR A 28 -21.85 -24.00 9.50
CA TYR A 28 -22.29 -23.90 10.90
C TYR A 28 -21.79 -22.61 11.56
N LEU A 29 -20.49 -22.33 11.45
CA LEU A 29 -19.89 -21.13 12.03
C LEU A 29 -20.54 -19.86 11.46
N ARG A 30 -20.78 -19.83 10.15
CA ARG A 30 -21.47 -18.72 9.47
C ARG A 30 -22.89 -18.52 10.00
N LEU A 31 -23.69 -19.57 10.05
CA LEU A 31 -25.07 -19.51 10.54
C LEU A 31 -25.15 -19.06 11.99
N TYR A 32 -24.28 -19.58 12.84
CA TYR A 32 -24.22 -19.23 14.26
C TYR A 32 -23.85 -17.75 14.44
N LEU A 33 -22.83 -17.28 13.72
CA LEU A 33 -22.40 -15.88 13.75
C LEU A 33 -23.54 -14.95 13.29
N THR A 34 -24.22 -15.28 12.19
CA THR A 34 -25.38 -14.52 11.71
C THR A 34 -26.52 -14.47 12.74
N ASP A 35 -26.82 -15.57 13.43
CA ASP A 35 -27.84 -15.60 14.48
C ASP A 35 -27.43 -14.74 15.68
N ALA A 36 -26.18 -14.86 16.13
CA ALA A 36 -25.63 -14.05 17.22
C ALA A 36 -25.68 -12.55 16.91
N MET A 37 -25.31 -12.14 15.69
CA MET A 37 -25.41 -10.75 15.23
C MET A 37 -26.85 -10.23 15.29
N ARG A 38 -27.82 -10.99 14.74
CA ARG A 38 -29.24 -10.63 14.79
C ARG A 38 -29.75 -10.50 16.23
N GLU A 39 -29.34 -11.41 17.11
CA GLU A 39 -29.72 -11.39 18.53
C GLU A 39 -29.14 -10.15 19.23
N LEU A 40 -27.87 -9.81 18.99
CA LEU A 40 -27.22 -8.63 19.53
C LEU A 40 -27.93 -7.35 19.07
N ARG A 41 -28.24 -7.21 17.78
CA ARG A 41 -29.00 -6.06 17.29
C ARG A 41 -30.38 -5.98 17.92
N SER A 42 -31.07 -7.12 18.04
CA SER A 42 -32.39 -7.17 18.69
C SER A 42 -32.32 -6.75 20.15
N LYS A 43 -31.28 -7.18 20.89
CA LYS A 43 -31.04 -6.79 22.29
C LYS A 43 -30.73 -5.31 22.43
N ALA A 44 -30.04 -4.72 21.45
CA ALA A 44 -29.82 -3.28 21.36
C ALA A 44 -31.08 -2.48 20.98
N GLY A 45 -32.20 -3.15 20.66
CA GLY A 45 -33.47 -2.50 20.29
C GLY A 45 -33.45 -1.82 18.93
N LEU A 46 -32.51 -2.18 18.05
CA LEU A 46 -32.31 -1.52 16.76
C LEU A 46 -32.99 -2.30 15.63
N THR A 47 -33.60 -1.58 14.69
CA THR A 47 -33.96 -2.14 13.37
C THR A 47 -32.72 -2.24 12.47
N GLN A 48 -32.81 -3.02 11.39
CA GLN A 48 -31.72 -3.09 10.41
C GLN A 48 -31.40 -1.71 9.80
N ALA A 49 -32.41 -0.87 9.56
CA ALA A 49 -32.23 0.47 9.02
C ALA A 49 -31.49 1.39 10.00
N GLN A 50 -31.85 1.34 11.29
CA GLN A 50 -31.18 2.14 12.33
C GLN A 50 -29.74 1.70 12.58
N LEU A 51 -29.47 0.39 12.50
CA LEU A 51 -28.09 -0.09 12.56
C LEU A 51 -27.30 0.32 11.31
N ALA A 52 -27.91 0.27 10.13
CA ALA A 52 -27.29 0.70 8.89
C ALA A 52 -26.92 2.20 8.93
N GLU A 53 -27.81 3.04 9.47
CA GLU A 53 -27.54 4.46 9.72
C GLU A 53 -26.34 4.67 10.64
N LYS A 54 -26.25 3.92 11.75
CA LYS A 54 -25.10 3.96 12.66
C LYS A 54 -23.79 3.52 12.01
N LEU A 55 -23.87 2.56 11.09
CA LEU A 55 -22.74 2.05 10.32
C LEU A 55 -22.38 2.93 9.11
N GLY A 56 -23.21 3.92 8.75
CA GLY A 56 -23.02 4.73 7.54
C GLY A 56 -23.22 3.95 6.23
N VAL A 57 -24.01 2.86 6.25
CA VAL A 57 -24.25 1.99 5.09
C VAL A 57 -25.75 1.89 4.76
N GLN A 58 -26.08 1.33 3.59
CA GLN A 58 -27.46 1.05 3.23
C GLN A 58 -28.01 -0.15 4.03
N GLN A 59 -29.32 -0.14 4.33
CA GLN A 59 -30.00 -1.25 5.02
C GLN A 59 -29.82 -2.61 4.32
N ALA A 60 -29.65 -2.61 2.99
CA ALA A 60 -29.34 -3.81 2.22
C ALA A 60 -28.02 -4.47 2.64
N ALA A 61 -27.01 -3.71 3.07
CA ALA A 61 -25.74 -4.24 3.57
C ALA A 61 -25.92 -4.99 4.90
N VAL A 62 -26.68 -4.40 5.84
CA VAL A 62 -27.03 -5.05 7.11
C VAL A 62 -27.87 -6.31 6.87
N SER A 63 -28.82 -6.26 5.93
CA SER A 63 -29.62 -7.43 5.54
C SER A 63 -28.76 -8.55 4.94
N LYS A 64 -27.75 -8.21 4.13
CA LYS A 64 -26.77 -9.18 3.60
C LYS A 64 -25.93 -9.80 4.71
N LEU A 65 -25.41 -9.01 5.65
CA LEU A 65 -24.64 -9.51 6.81
C LEU A 65 -25.48 -10.40 7.72
N GLU A 66 -26.77 -10.05 7.87
CA GLU A 66 -27.72 -10.88 8.59
C GLU A 66 -28.29 -12.00 7.73
N SER A 67 -27.82 -12.25 6.51
CA SER A 67 -28.29 -13.34 5.66
C SER A 67 -27.43 -14.59 5.83
N ALA A 68 -28.10 -15.74 5.91
CA ALA A 68 -27.46 -17.05 5.94
C ALA A 68 -26.90 -17.50 4.58
N LEU A 69 -27.16 -16.75 3.50
CA LEU A 69 -26.92 -17.16 2.11
C LEU A 69 -25.65 -16.58 1.48
N LYS A 70 -24.88 -15.78 2.23
CA LYS A 70 -23.68 -15.09 1.72
C LYS A 70 -22.57 -15.13 2.76
N ASP A 71 -21.34 -15.16 2.27
CA ASP A 71 -20.15 -15.05 3.11
C ASP A 71 -19.94 -13.60 3.56
N HIS A 72 -19.38 -13.45 4.75
CA HIS A 72 -19.16 -12.15 5.39
C HIS A 72 -17.66 -11.90 5.49
N GLU A 73 -17.22 -10.72 5.04
CA GLU A 73 -15.88 -10.25 5.36
C GLU A 73 -15.75 -10.00 6.86
N LEU A 74 -14.65 -10.46 7.45
CA LEU A 74 -14.41 -10.34 8.88
C LEU A 74 -14.46 -8.88 9.34
N GLU A 75 -13.92 -7.95 8.55
CA GLU A 75 -13.96 -6.51 8.85
C GLU A 75 -15.41 -5.98 8.99
N SER A 76 -16.31 -6.42 8.11
CA SER A 76 -17.71 -6.03 8.14
C SER A 76 -18.43 -6.56 9.38
N VAL A 77 -18.08 -7.78 9.81
CA VAL A 77 -18.58 -8.38 11.06
C VAL A 77 -18.09 -7.59 12.27
N LEU A 78 -16.80 -7.25 12.33
CA LEU A 78 -16.21 -6.49 13.43
C LEU A 78 -16.85 -5.11 13.57
N LYS A 79 -17.01 -4.36 12.46
CA LYS A 79 -17.71 -3.06 12.47
C LYS A 79 -19.13 -3.17 13.01
N TYR A 80 -19.85 -4.21 12.60
CA TYR A 80 -21.20 -4.49 13.10
C TYR A 80 -21.19 -4.72 14.61
N LEU A 81 -20.31 -5.59 15.12
CA LEU A 81 -20.23 -5.95 16.53
C LEU A 81 -19.82 -4.75 17.40
N HIS A 82 -18.78 -4.01 17.00
CA HIS A 82 -18.32 -2.81 17.71
C HIS A 82 -19.39 -1.71 17.77
N THR A 83 -20.19 -1.54 16.70
CA THR A 83 -21.32 -0.59 16.68
C THR A 83 -22.37 -0.94 17.74
N LEU A 84 -22.47 -2.21 18.11
CA LEU A 84 -23.34 -2.72 19.18
C LEU A 84 -22.62 -2.83 20.54
N GLY A 85 -21.35 -2.44 20.63
CA GLY A 85 -20.52 -2.58 21.84
C GLY A 85 -20.20 -4.03 22.19
N ALA A 86 -20.09 -4.90 21.18
CA ALA A 86 -19.73 -6.31 21.32
C ALA A 86 -18.35 -6.58 20.70
N ASP A 87 -17.62 -7.49 21.34
CA ASP A 87 -16.30 -7.97 20.91
C ASP A 87 -16.43 -9.40 20.34
N LEU A 88 -15.62 -9.73 19.34
CA LEU A 88 -15.47 -11.07 18.78
C LEU A 88 -14.33 -11.84 19.47
N LEU A 89 -14.69 -12.92 20.17
CA LEU A 89 -13.74 -13.90 20.71
C LEU A 89 -13.66 -15.15 19.82
N LEU A 90 -12.48 -15.43 19.28
CA LEU A 90 -12.16 -16.65 18.56
C LEU A 90 -11.37 -17.60 19.48
N SER A 91 -11.64 -18.90 19.39
CA SER A 91 -10.86 -19.90 20.12
C SER A 91 -10.52 -21.08 19.21
N VAL A 92 -9.24 -21.44 19.16
CA VAL A 92 -8.70 -22.56 18.39
C VAL A 92 -8.22 -23.63 19.36
N LYS A 93 -8.62 -24.88 19.15
CA LYS A 93 -8.24 -26.02 20.02
C LYS A 93 -7.33 -26.98 19.28
N GLN A 94 -6.19 -27.32 19.88
CA GLN A 94 -5.28 -28.36 19.41
C GLN A 94 -4.96 -29.33 20.56
N GLY A 95 -5.47 -30.57 20.48
CA GLY A 95 -5.35 -31.52 21.59
C GLY A 95 -6.09 -31.01 22.83
N GLU A 96 -5.37 -30.84 23.95
CA GLU A 96 -5.89 -30.24 25.19
C GLU A 96 -5.63 -28.72 25.28
N GLU A 97 -4.88 -28.15 24.34
CA GLU A 97 -4.53 -26.73 24.35
C GLU A 97 -5.62 -25.88 23.67
N LEU A 98 -5.86 -24.69 24.21
CA LEU A 98 -6.84 -23.72 23.72
C LEU A 98 -6.14 -22.36 23.51
N TYR A 99 -6.18 -21.88 22.28
CA TYR A 99 -5.64 -20.59 21.85
C TYR A 99 -6.82 -19.62 21.69
N GLN A 100 -6.80 -18.44 22.32
CA GLN A 100 -7.91 -17.50 22.27
C GLN A 100 -7.46 -16.14 21.73
N VAL A 101 -8.23 -15.56 20.81
CA VAL A 101 -7.96 -14.25 20.22
C VAL A 101 -9.21 -13.39 20.34
N SER A 102 -9.07 -12.16 20.83
CA SER A 102 -10.15 -11.17 20.94
C SER A 102 -9.77 -9.87 20.24
N ASP A 103 -10.76 -9.15 19.73
CA ASP A 103 -10.66 -7.83 19.09
C ASP A 103 -10.79 -6.63 20.05
N THR A 104 -10.77 -6.83 21.37
CA THR A 104 -11.01 -5.79 22.38
C THR A 104 -9.96 -4.66 22.41
N GLU A 105 -10.39 -3.40 22.47
CA GLU A 105 -9.53 -2.21 22.60
C GLU A 105 -8.69 -2.17 23.91
N SER A 106 -9.17 -2.83 24.97
CA SER A 106 -8.56 -2.76 26.33
C SER A 106 -7.50 -3.82 26.61
N GLY A 107 -7.17 -4.64 25.61
CA GLY A 107 -6.03 -5.55 25.65
C GLY A 107 -6.22 -6.68 24.67
N LEU A 108 -5.24 -6.89 23.79
CA LEU A 108 -4.96 -8.23 23.26
C LEU A 108 -4.56 -9.14 24.44
N LEU A 109 -5.52 -9.52 25.27
CA LEU A 109 -5.46 -10.73 26.08
C LEU A 109 -6.21 -11.75 25.21
N VAL A 110 -5.55 -12.74 24.62
CA VAL A 110 -4.76 -13.76 25.29
C VAL A 110 -3.67 -14.24 24.32
N ASP A 111 -2.42 -14.29 24.77
CA ASP A 111 -1.25 -14.75 24.01
C ASP A 111 -1.00 -14.10 22.63
N VAL A 112 -0.19 -13.04 22.66
CA VAL A 112 0.54 -12.64 21.46
C VAL A 112 1.42 -13.82 21.03
N PRO A 113 1.35 -14.28 19.76
CA PRO A 113 2.07 -15.46 19.30
C PRO A 113 3.53 -15.45 19.72
N ILE A 114 4.09 -16.61 20.06
CA ILE A 114 5.49 -16.74 20.52
C ILE A 114 6.42 -16.10 19.48
N GLU A 115 6.11 -16.23 18.20
CA GLU A 115 6.83 -15.62 17.09
C GLU A 115 6.89 -14.10 17.21
N VAL A 116 5.80 -13.45 17.60
CA VAL A 116 5.77 -11.99 17.80
C VAL A 116 6.54 -11.59 19.06
N ARG A 117 6.57 -12.44 20.09
CA ARG A 117 7.41 -12.24 21.29
C ARG A 117 8.90 -12.42 20.99
N ASP A 118 9.24 -13.39 20.15
CA ASP A 118 10.61 -13.65 19.70
C ASP A 118 11.11 -12.53 18.79
N LEU A 119 10.25 -12.01 17.91
CA LEU A 119 10.54 -10.82 17.10
C LEU A 119 10.74 -9.58 17.96
N ALA A 120 9.86 -9.33 18.94
CA ALA A 120 10.04 -8.23 19.89
C ALA A 120 11.36 -8.33 20.66
N SER A 121 11.70 -9.54 21.11
CA SER A 121 12.95 -9.81 21.82
C SER A 121 14.18 -9.61 20.93
N THR A 122 14.10 -10.05 19.66
CA THR A 122 15.15 -9.86 18.65
C THR A 122 15.36 -8.38 18.33
N ALA A 123 14.27 -7.61 18.28
CA ALA A 123 14.29 -6.16 18.08
C ALA A 123 14.76 -5.38 19.33
N GLY A 124 15.04 -6.05 20.45
CA GLY A 124 15.43 -5.40 21.71
C GLY A 124 14.31 -4.55 22.34
N MET A 125 13.06 -4.80 21.97
CA MET A 125 11.88 -4.06 22.40
C MET A 125 11.06 -4.88 23.39
N SER A 126 10.33 -4.22 24.28
CA SER A 126 9.25 -4.91 24.97
C SER A 126 8.15 -5.29 23.96
N LEU A 127 7.42 -6.37 24.25
CA LEU A 127 6.29 -6.81 23.40
C LEU A 127 5.29 -5.69 23.11
N ARG A 128 5.04 -4.83 24.11
CA ARG A 128 4.14 -3.68 23.98
C ARG A 128 4.71 -2.64 23.03
N GLU A 129 5.99 -2.30 23.13
CA GLU A 129 6.66 -1.35 22.24
C GLU A 129 6.68 -1.88 20.81
N TYR A 130 6.97 -3.17 20.63
CA TYR A 130 6.99 -3.82 19.33
C TYR A 130 5.59 -3.80 18.66
N VAL A 131 4.54 -4.19 19.38
CA VAL A 131 3.15 -4.14 18.86
C VAL A 131 2.71 -2.70 18.60
N GLN A 132 3.07 -1.75 19.47
CA GLN A 132 2.73 -0.35 19.29
C GLN A 132 3.48 0.28 18.11
N ALA A 133 4.73 -0.12 17.87
CA ALA A 133 5.50 0.27 16.69
C ALA A 133 4.89 -0.34 15.41
N ALA A 134 4.48 -1.60 15.43
CA ALA A 134 3.81 -2.26 14.31
C ALA A 134 2.45 -1.61 13.97
N ILE A 135 1.64 -1.29 14.98
CA ILE A 135 0.38 -0.53 14.81
C ILE A 135 0.69 0.89 14.31
N GLY A 136 1.69 1.56 14.88
CA GLY A 136 2.11 2.88 14.45
C GLY A 136 2.56 2.91 13.00
N HIS A 137 3.27 1.87 12.56
CA HIS A 137 3.70 1.67 11.19
C HIS A 137 2.50 1.43 10.25
N PHE A 138 1.56 0.57 10.64
CA PHE A 138 0.32 0.32 9.89
C PHE A 138 -0.56 1.57 9.78
N LEU A 139 -0.68 2.36 10.86
CA LEU A 139 -1.40 3.62 10.86
C LEU A 139 -0.65 4.71 10.08
N GLN A 140 0.68 4.72 10.10
CA GLN A 140 1.48 5.60 9.25
C GLN A 140 1.32 5.24 7.77
N GLN A 141 1.24 3.96 7.41
CA GLN A 141 0.86 3.53 6.06
C GLN A 141 -0.55 4.02 5.70
N ALA A 142 -1.55 3.86 6.58
CA ALA A 142 -2.92 4.34 6.34
C ALA A 142 -3.05 5.88 6.25
N VAL A 143 -2.25 6.63 7.02
CA VAL A 143 -2.14 8.10 6.92
C VAL A 143 -1.34 8.50 5.67
N SER A 144 -0.39 7.66 5.24
CA SER A 144 0.38 7.89 4.01
C SER A 144 -0.47 7.67 2.76
N ILE A 145 -1.35 6.67 2.77
CA ILE A 145 -2.39 6.45 1.74
C ILE A 145 -3.23 7.72 1.53
N ARG A 146 -3.63 8.41 2.61
CA ARG A 146 -4.45 9.63 2.50
C ARG A 146 -3.72 10.83 1.90
N LYS A 147 -2.40 10.97 2.10
CA LYS A 147 -1.64 12.07 1.49
C LYS A 147 -1.00 11.72 0.15
N PHE A 148 -1.17 10.49 -0.33
CA PHE A 148 -0.63 10.05 -1.61
C PHE A 148 -1.17 10.86 -2.81
N PRO A 149 -2.49 11.15 -2.91
CA PRO A 149 -3.01 11.99 -3.99
C PRO A 149 -2.34 13.37 -4.00
N THR A 150 -2.05 13.92 -2.82
CA THR A 150 -1.31 15.18 -2.68
C THR A 150 0.13 15.07 -3.21
N ALA A 151 0.83 14.00 -2.84
CA ALA A 151 2.20 13.77 -3.28
C ALA A 151 2.27 13.60 -4.81
N LEU A 152 1.43 12.70 -5.36
CA LEU A 152 1.37 12.40 -6.80
C LEU A 152 1.04 13.64 -7.62
N LEU A 153 0.03 14.43 -7.23
CA LEU A 153 -0.37 15.65 -7.93
C LEU A 153 0.68 16.76 -7.92
N ASN A 154 1.78 16.64 -7.16
CA ASN A 154 2.90 17.58 -7.22
C ASN A 154 4.10 17.05 -8.02
N THR A 155 4.00 15.84 -8.59
CA THR A 155 5.06 15.24 -9.43
C THR A 155 4.88 15.55 -10.91
N ASP A 156 5.93 15.40 -11.71
CA ASP A 156 5.87 15.43 -13.18
C ASP A 156 5.41 14.10 -13.79
N ASP A 157 4.71 13.25 -13.02
CA ASP A 157 4.09 12.03 -13.54
C ASP A 157 3.04 12.38 -14.62
N SER A 158 2.95 11.58 -15.67
CA SER A 158 2.08 11.85 -16.81
C SER A 158 0.59 11.86 -16.43
N VAL A 159 0.17 11.00 -15.50
CA VAL A 159 -1.20 10.97 -14.97
C VAL A 159 -1.44 12.23 -14.14
N ALA A 160 -0.49 12.59 -13.27
CA ALA A 160 -0.56 13.81 -12.46
C ALA A 160 -0.64 15.08 -13.33
N ILE A 161 0.17 15.17 -14.40
CA ILE A 161 0.13 16.28 -15.36
C ILE A 161 -1.24 16.36 -16.02
N ARG A 162 -1.75 15.25 -16.59
CA ARG A 162 -3.06 15.23 -17.26
C ARG A 162 -4.20 15.61 -16.31
N ILE A 163 -4.16 15.14 -15.06
CA ILE A 163 -5.13 15.54 -14.03
C ILE A 163 -5.01 17.04 -13.75
N ARG A 164 -3.78 17.56 -13.55
CA ARG A 164 -3.57 19.00 -13.33
C ARG A 164 -4.02 19.83 -14.52
N GLU A 165 -3.78 19.41 -15.75
CA GLU A 165 -4.22 20.12 -16.96
C GLU A 165 -5.76 20.15 -17.06
N ARG A 166 -6.41 19.02 -16.78
CA ARG A 166 -7.88 18.92 -16.79
C ARG A 166 -8.53 19.75 -15.69
N LEU A 167 -7.89 19.83 -14.51
CA LEU A 167 -8.37 20.61 -13.37
C LEU A 167 -7.90 22.08 -13.37
N GLY A 168 -6.81 22.41 -14.07
CA GLY A 168 -6.10 23.69 -14.05
C GLY A 168 -6.77 24.83 -14.82
N GLY A 169 -7.88 24.56 -15.52
CA GLY A 169 -8.77 25.61 -16.05
C GLY A 169 -9.62 26.30 -14.97
N ARG A 170 -9.56 25.80 -13.73
CA ARG A 170 -10.23 26.38 -12.58
C ARG A 170 -9.17 26.71 -11.54
N SER A 171 -9.42 27.72 -10.73
CA SER A 171 -8.56 28.07 -9.60
C SER A 171 -9.04 27.46 -8.27
N PRO A 172 -9.47 26.18 -8.15
CA PRO A 172 -9.62 25.60 -6.83
C PRO A 172 -8.22 25.48 -6.24
N SER A 173 -8.12 25.75 -4.96
CA SER A 173 -6.89 25.51 -4.22
C SER A 173 -6.51 24.03 -4.35
N ASN A 174 -5.21 23.70 -4.41
CA ASN A 174 -4.76 22.30 -4.38
C ASN A 174 -5.42 21.52 -3.24
N SER A 175 -5.71 22.18 -2.11
CA SER A 175 -6.46 21.62 -0.97
C SER A 175 -7.89 21.17 -1.27
N GLU A 176 -8.62 21.84 -2.15
CA GLU A 176 -9.99 21.45 -2.52
C GLU A 176 -9.99 20.21 -3.44
N ILE A 177 -9.06 20.17 -4.39
CA ILE A 177 -8.85 18.99 -5.25
C ILE A 177 -8.49 17.76 -4.40
N ILE A 178 -7.57 17.95 -3.44
CA ILE A 178 -7.14 16.90 -2.53
C ILE A 178 -8.31 16.39 -1.68
N SER A 179 -9.10 17.28 -1.09
CA SER A 179 -10.25 16.91 -0.25
C SER A 179 -11.29 16.09 -1.01
N GLU A 180 -11.58 16.43 -2.27
CA GLU A 180 -12.52 15.66 -3.07
C GLU A 180 -11.95 14.32 -3.55
N LEU A 181 -10.67 14.25 -3.90
CA LEU A 181 -10.01 12.99 -4.22
C LEU A 181 -9.97 12.05 -3.00
N GLU A 182 -9.69 12.57 -1.81
CA GLU A 182 -9.73 11.79 -0.56
C GLU A 182 -11.14 11.20 -0.32
N LYS A 183 -12.21 11.95 -0.61
CA LYS A 183 -13.58 11.42 -0.52
C LYS A 183 -13.82 10.30 -1.52
N CYS A 184 -13.37 10.46 -2.77
CA CYS A 184 -13.50 9.44 -3.80
C CYS A 184 -12.78 8.14 -3.41
N LEU A 185 -11.59 8.24 -2.81
CA LEU A 185 -10.78 7.08 -2.39
C LEU A 185 -11.31 6.37 -1.15
N ASN A 186 -12.14 7.02 -0.33
CA ASN A 186 -12.78 6.39 0.83
C ASN A 186 -13.97 5.48 0.45
N VAL A 187 -14.30 5.38 -0.85
CA VAL A 187 -15.32 4.45 -1.33
C VAL A 187 -14.77 3.02 -1.30
N ALA A 188 -15.58 2.08 -0.80
CA ALA A 188 -15.13 0.72 -0.48
C ALA A 188 -14.76 -0.11 -1.72
N SER A 189 -15.58 -0.02 -2.78
CA SER A 189 -15.39 -0.75 -4.03
C SER A 189 -14.46 0.01 -4.97
N GLU A 190 -13.53 -0.70 -5.60
CA GLU A 190 -12.63 -0.15 -6.61
C GLU A 190 -13.39 0.40 -7.83
N GLU A 191 -14.38 -0.35 -8.34
CA GLU A 191 -15.25 0.12 -9.44
C GLU A 191 -15.97 1.43 -9.07
N ASP A 192 -16.43 1.54 -7.82
CA ASP A 192 -17.10 2.74 -7.33
C ASP A 192 -16.09 3.89 -7.12
N ARG A 193 -14.83 3.60 -6.75
CA ARG A 193 -13.75 4.60 -6.68
C ARG A 193 -13.43 5.16 -8.07
N ILE A 194 -13.28 4.28 -9.08
CA ILE A 194 -13.07 4.69 -10.49
C ILE A 194 -14.20 5.62 -10.92
N PHE A 195 -15.45 5.23 -10.67
CA PHE A 195 -16.61 6.05 -11.04
C PHE A 195 -16.68 7.37 -10.27
N ALA A 196 -16.34 7.37 -8.98
CA ALA A 196 -16.28 8.59 -8.16
C ALA A 196 -15.21 9.56 -8.67
N ILE A 197 -13.99 9.06 -8.97
CA ILE A 197 -12.90 9.85 -9.54
C ILE A 197 -13.29 10.36 -10.93
N LYS A 198 -13.84 9.51 -11.79
CA LYS A 198 -14.35 9.90 -13.12
C LYS A 198 -15.34 11.05 -13.00
N ASN A 199 -16.33 10.93 -12.10
CA ASN A 199 -17.33 11.97 -11.90
C ASN A 199 -16.76 13.27 -11.35
N PHE A 200 -15.78 13.17 -10.45
CA PHE A 200 -15.04 14.34 -9.95
C PHE A 200 -14.31 15.05 -11.11
N LEU A 201 -13.64 14.30 -11.97
CA LEU A 201 -12.97 14.83 -13.16
C LEU A 201 -13.99 15.36 -14.21
N ALA A 202 -15.19 14.78 -14.29
CA ALA A 202 -16.27 15.14 -15.22
C ALA A 202 -17.08 16.39 -14.79
N GLY A 203 -17.33 16.58 -13.48
CA GLY A 203 -18.12 17.67 -12.88
C GLY A 203 -17.55 19.09 -13.14
N ASN A 204 -16.37 19.11 -13.75
CA ASN A 204 -15.64 20.17 -14.42
C ASN A 204 -16.32 21.02 -15.52
N THR A 205 -17.44 20.56 -16.11
CA THR A 205 -17.95 21.07 -17.42
C THR A 205 -19.20 21.95 -17.36
N ALA A 206 -19.71 22.27 -16.16
CA ALA A 206 -20.83 23.20 -16.02
C ALA A 206 -20.39 24.66 -15.86
N SER A 207 -19.84 25.28 -16.91
CA SER A 207 -20.04 26.71 -17.15
C SER A 207 -19.74 27.11 -18.60
N GLY A 208 -20.80 27.22 -19.39
CA GLY A 208 -20.98 28.27 -20.40
C GLY A 208 -19.99 28.32 -21.57
N GLY A 209 -20.21 27.49 -22.58
CA GLY A 209 -19.59 27.64 -23.89
C GLY A 209 -20.34 26.81 -24.93
N THR A 210 -21.36 27.42 -25.52
CA THR A 210 -22.19 26.87 -26.61
C THR A 210 -21.36 26.32 -27.78
N ASN A 211 -21.83 25.19 -28.33
CA ASN A 211 -21.35 24.38 -29.46
C ASN A 211 -20.27 23.35 -29.14
N ARG A 212 -20.70 22.14 -28.77
CA ARG A 212 -19.92 20.92 -29.04
C ARG A 212 -20.79 19.83 -29.64
N ASP A 213 -20.23 19.26 -30.69
CA ASP A 213 -20.71 18.15 -31.50
C ASP A 213 -21.02 16.92 -30.63
N PHE A 214 -22.16 16.29 -30.86
CA PHE A 214 -22.65 15.11 -30.12
C PHE A 214 -21.81 13.83 -30.35
N SER A 215 -20.68 13.91 -31.06
CA SER A 215 -19.76 12.79 -31.30
C SER A 215 -18.61 12.69 -30.29
N ASN A 216 -18.38 13.69 -29.43
CA ASN A 216 -17.23 13.72 -28.50
C ASN A 216 -17.53 13.24 -27.07
N GLU A 217 -18.80 13.05 -26.67
CA GLU A 217 -19.13 12.69 -25.27
C GLU A 217 -18.60 11.30 -24.86
N ASN A 218 -18.63 10.33 -25.78
CA ASN A 218 -18.10 8.99 -25.51
C ASN A 218 -16.56 8.97 -25.42
N ASP A 219 -15.88 9.75 -26.26
CA ASP A 219 -14.41 9.81 -26.25
C ASP A 219 -13.89 10.55 -25.00
N ASP A 220 -14.59 11.62 -24.57
CA ASP A 220 -14.32 12.30 -23.30
C ASP A 220 -14.61 11.38 -22.09
N GLU A 221 -15.64 10.53 -22.15
CA GLU A 221 -15.97 9.59 -21.08
C GLU A 221 -14.94 8.45 -20.94
N VAL A 222 -14.48 7.90 -22.07
CA VAL A 222 -13.40 6.89 -22.10
C VAL A 222 -12.11 7.49 -21.55
N GLU A 223 -11.73 8.70 -21.97
CA GLU A 223 -10.52 9.36 -21.46
C GLU A 223 -10.56 9.58 -19.94
N LEU A 224 -11.72 9.93 -19.39
CA LEU A 224 -11.91 10.16 -17.96
C LEU A 224 -11.85 8.86 -17.15
N LEU A 225 -12.33 7.74 -17.71
CA LEU A 225 -12.18 6.42 -17.09
C LEU A 225 -10.71 6.00 -17.09
N ASP A 226 -10.03 6.09 -18.23
CA ASP A 226 -8.60 5.77 -18.34
C ASP A 226 -7.75 6.59 -17.36
N LEU A 227 -8.09 7.87 -17.16
CA LEU A 227 -7.38 8.74 -16.23
C LEU A 227 -7.69 8.40 -14.76
N ALA A 228 -8.91 7.97 -14.46
CA ALA A 228 -9.31 7.53 -13.12
C ALA A 228 -8.64 6.20 -12.74
N GLU A 229 -8.60 5.25 -13.68
CA GLU A 229 -7.88 3.98 -13.54
C GLU A 229 -6.39 4.24 -13.35
N GLY A 230 -5.76 5.02 -14.23
CA GLY A 230 -4.35 5.35 -14.10
C GLY A 230 -4.00 6.09 -12.80
N LEU A 231 -4.93 6.87 -12.22
CA LEU A 231 -4.72 7.48 -10.91
C LEU A 231 -4.71 6.43 -9.80
N LEU A 232 -5.62 5.46 -9.82
CA LEU A 232 -5.67 4.38 -8.85
C LEU A 232 -4.45 3.47 -8.96
N ASP A 233 -4.05 3.09 -10.17
CA ASP A 233 -2.85 2.29 -10.40
C ASP A 233 -1.62 2.97 -9.79
N ARG A 234 -1.47 4.30 -9.98
CA ARG A 234 -0.37 5.06 -9.36
C ARG A 234 -0.45 5.08 -7.85
N ILE A 235 -1.66 5.15 -7.27
CA ILE A 235 -1.87 5.08 -5.82
C ILE A 235 -1.44 3.72 -5.28
N ASP A 236 -1.83 2.65 -5.95
CA ASP A 236 -1.53 1.27 -5.55
C ASP A 236 -0.04 0.97 -5.69
N GLU A 237 0.60 1.35 -6.81
CA GLU A 237 2.06 1.26 -6.99
C GLU A 237 2.81 1.96 -5.84
N GLY A 238 2.32 3.13 -5.44
CA GLY A 238 2.87 3.88 -4.32
C GLY A 238 2.72 3.16 -2.99
N PHE A 239 1.58 2.53 -2.76
CA PHE A 239 1.32 1.75 -1.55
C PHE A 239 2.19 0.50 -1.49
N GLU A 240 2.33 -0.23 -2.59
CA GLU A 240 3.25 -1.36 -2.70
C GLU A 240 4.69 -0.94 -2.43
N LEU A 241 5.09 0.25 -2.88
CA LEU A 241 6.41 0.81 -2.61
C LEU A 241 6.65 1.07 -1.12
N GLU A 242 5.69 1.68 -0.41
CA GLU A 242 5.81 1.92 1.04
C GLU A 242 5.84 0.61 1.85
N GLN A 243 5.05 -0.39 1.43
CA GLN A 243 5.14 -1.73 2.02
C GLN A 243 6.50 -2.38 1.76
N SER A 244 7.04 -2.22 0.56
CA SER A 244 8.35 -2.76 0.21
C SER A 244 9.46 -2.14 1.08
N ILE A 245 9.44 -0.82 1.28
CA ILE A 245 10.37 -0.12 2.18
C ILE A 245 10.31 -0.71 3.59
N ALA A 246 9.10 -0.85 4.13
CA ALA A 246 8.90 -1.41 5.47
C ALA A 246 9.41 -2.84 5.64
N HIS A 247 9.15 -3.69 4.65
CA HIS A 247 9.62 -5.07 4.65
C HIS A 247 11.15 -5.12 4.59
N ASP A 248 11.76 -4.32 3.72
CA ASP A 248 13.21 -4.25 3.59
C ASP A 248 13.86 -3.69 4.87
N GLU A 249 13.30 -2.66 5.51
CA GLU A 249 13.76 -2.14 6.82
C GLU A 249 13.68 -3.20 7.92
N THR A 250 12.60 -3.98 7.96
CA THR A 250 12.45 -5.10 8.90
C THR A 250 13.46 -6.22 8.59
N ALA A 251 13.66 -6.53 7.31
CA ALA A 251 14.61 -7.55 6.89
C ALA A 251 16.05 -7.22 7.31
N LEU A 252 16.44 -5.94 7.34
CA LEU A 252 17.76 -5.50 7.82
C LEU A 252 18.02 -5.80 9.31
N GLN A 253 17.00 -6.09 10.11
CA GLN A 253 17.17 -6.53 11.51
C GLN A 253 17.73 -7.96 11.60
N VAL A 254 17.45 -8.79 10.59
CA VAL A 254 17.88 -10.20 10.53
C VAL A 254 19.10 -10.36 9.63
N TYR A 255 19.06 -9.75 8.45
CA TYR A 255 20.15 -9.82 7.47
C TYR A 255 21.16 -8.72 7.75
N THR A 256 22.01 -8.90 8.76
CA THR A 256 23.06 -7.94 9.09
C THR A 256 24.25 -8.02 8.12
N ARG A 257 25.05 -6.96 8.07
CA ARG A 257 26.26 -6.91 7.24
C ARG A 257 27.25 -8.03 7.60
N GLU A 258 27.40 -8.34 8.88
CA GLU A 258 28.38 -9.31 9.37
C GLU A 258 27.95 -10.75 9.07
N ALA A 259 26.65 -11.05 9.21
CA ALA A 259 26.13 -12.40 9.03
C ALA A 259 25.83 -12.71 7.55
N PHE A 260 25.31 -11.73 6.81
CA PHE A 260 24.84 -11.91 5.43
C PHE A 260 25.22 -10.70 4.55
N PRO A 261 26.52 -10.44 4.32
CA PRO A 261 26.99 -9.21 3.69
C PRO A 261 26.35 -8.95 2.32
N GLU A 262 26.25 -9.98 1.46
CA GLU A 262 25.66 -9.84 0.13
C GLU A 262 24.15 -9.55 0.19
N LYS A 263 23.40 -10.26 1.04
CA LYS A 263 21.95 -10.06 1.20
C LYS A 263 21.63 -8.72 1.82
N TRP A 264 22.40 -8.31 2.83
CA TRP A 264 22.31 -6.98 3.41
C TRP A 264 22.53 -5.90 2.34
N ALA A 265 23.57 -6.02 1.50
CA ALA A 265 23.82 -5.06 0.43
C ALA A 265 22.74 -5.06 -0.67
N GLU A 266 22.15 -6.23 -0.97
CA GLU A 266 20.98 -6.35 -1.84
C GLU A 266 19.79 -5.55 -1.30
N ILE A 267 19.45 -5.72 -0.03
CA ILE A 267 18.34 -5.00 0.63
C ILE A 267 18.62 -3.50 0.68
N GLN A 268 19.85 -3.09 1.00
CA GLN A 268 20.26 -1.68 0.96
C GLN A 268 20.09 -1.08 -0.45
N SER A 269 20.51 -1.81 -1.50
CA SER A 269 20.30 -1.35 -2.88
C SER A 269 18.81 -1.25 -3.26
N ARG A 270 17.96 -2.14 -2.74
CA ARG A 270 16.51 -2.09 -2.99
C ARG A 270 15.88 -0.88 -2.29
N LEU A 271 16.24 -0.61 -1.03
CA LEU A 271 15.83 0.61 -0.32
C LEU A 271 16.29 1.86 -1.07
N GLY A 272 17.53 1.88 -1.56
CA GLY A 272 18.04 2.97 -2.39
C GLY A 272 17.16 3.23 -3.62
N ASN A 273 16.71 2.16 -4.29
CA ASN A 273 15.79 2.27 -5.42
C ASN A 273 14.38 2.67 -5.02
N ALA A 274 13.89 2.16 -3.88
CA ALA A 274 12.57 2.50 -3.39
C ALA A 274 12.50 4.00 -3.09
N TYR A 275 13.46 4.55 -2.33
CA TYR A 275 13.54 5.98 -2.06
C TYR A 275 13.79 6.83 -3.32
N LEU A 276 14.53 6.32 -4.32
CA LEU A 276 14.70 7.02 -5.60
C LEU A 276 13.37 7.24 -6.33
N ASN A 277 12.44 6.29 -6.22
CA ASN A 277 11.13 6.34 -6.88
C ASN A 277 10.00 6.80 -5.94
N ARG A 278 10.29 6.93 -4.64
CA ARG A 278 9.32 7.31 -3.64
C ARG A 278 8.81 8.72 -3.88
N ILE A 279 7.50 8.82 -4.06
CA ILE A 279 6.81 10.09 -4.22
C ILE A 279 6.32 10.66 -2.89
N TYR A 280 6.15 9.83 -1.86
CA TYR A 280 5.71 10.25 -0.54
C TYR A 280 6.80 10.99 0.25
N GLY A 281 6.44 12.05 0.97
CA GLY A 281 7.38 12.86 1.74
C GLY A 281 8.13 13.89 0.90
N SER A 282 9.22 14.46 1.44
CA SER A 282 10.03 15.44 0.72
C SER A 282 10.85 14.74 -0.35
N ARG A 283 10.68 15.16 -1.61
CA ARG A 283 11.49 14.63 -2.73
C ARG A 283 13.00 14.81 -2.47
N ALA A 284 13.38 15.92 -1.85
CA ALA A 284 14.78 16.18 -1.52
C ALA A 284 15.29 15.17 -0.48
N GLU A 285 14.53 14.91 0.59
CA GLU A 285 14.91 13.94 1.62
C GLU A 285 14.95 12.50 1.07
N ASN A 286 13.98 12.12 0.24
CA ASN A 286 13.97 10.80 -0.40
C ASN A 286 15.21 10.58 -1.27
N LEU A 287 15.68 11.62 -1.98
CA LEU A 287 16.90 11.51 -2.77
C LEU A 287 18.15 11.37 -1.88
N GLU A 288 18.21 12.03 -0.72
CA GLU A 288 19.30 11.81 0.23
C GLU A 288 19.27 10.41 0.85
N GLN A 289 18.08 9.87 1.17
CA GLN A 289 17.95 8.49 1.65
C GLN A 289 18.38 7.49 0.57
N SER A 290 17.98 7.73 -0.68
CA SER A 290 18.39 6.92 -1.84
C SER A 290 19.91 6.87 -1.97
N ILE A 291 20.57 8.04 -1.96
CA ILE A 291 22.04 8.17 -2.01
C ILE A 291 22.68 7.38 -0.86
N THR A 292 22.21 7.61 0.37
CA THR A 292 22.73 6.96 1.57
C THR A 292 22.67 5.44 1.46
N HIS A 293 21.54 4.88 1.06
CA HIS A 293 21.36 3.43 0.93
C HIS A 293 22.23 2.82 -0.18
N TYR A 294 22.40 3.50 -1.31
CA TYR A 294 23.32 3.06 -2.35
C TYR A 294 24.79 3.11 -1.90
N GLU A 295 25.22 4.16 -1.21
CA GLU A 295 26.56 4.25 -0.63
C GLU A 295 26.82 3.13 0.38
N ILE A 296 25.83 2.79 1.19
CA ILE A 296 25.88 1.67 2.13
C ILE A 296 26.03 0.34 1.37
N ALA A 297 25.25 0.10 0.31
CA ALA A 297 25.36 -1.11 -0.51
C ALA A 297 26.75 -1.27 -1.16
N LEU A 298 27.37 -0.16 -1.58
CA LEU A 298 28.72 -0.12 -2.17
C LEU A 298 29.85 -0.48 -1.17
N GLN A 299 29.55 -0.58 0.13
CA GLN A 299 30.51 -1.09 1.12
C GLN A 299 30.74 -2.60 1.02
N VAL A 300 29.87 -3.32 0.31
CA VAL A 300 29.98 -4.77 0.03
C VAL A 300 30.08 -5.02 -1.46
N TYR A 301 29.21 -4.40 -2.25
CA TYR A 301 29.31 -4.45 -3.70
C TYR A 301 30.49 -3.60 -4.13
N THR A 302 31.63 -4.27 -4.37
CA THR A 302 32.84 -3.68 -4.93
C THR A 302 33.00 -4.13 -6.37
N ARG A 303 33.76 -3.36 -7.15
CA ARG A 303 34.02 -3.68 -8.57
C ARG A 303 34.69 -5.04 -8.73
N GLU A 304 35.54 -5.43 -7.80
CA GLU A 304 36.32 -6.67 -7.85
C GLU A 304 35.48 -7.90 -7.46
N ALA A 305 34.68 -7.78 -6.39
CA ALA A 305 33.91 -8.91 -5.88
C ALA A 305 32.56 -9.10 -6.58
N PHE A 306 31.89 -8.01 -6.96
CA PHE A 306 30.56 -8.02 -7.54
C PHE A 306 30.45 -6.98 -8.68
N PRO A 307 31.22 -7.13 -9.78
CA PRO A 307 31.35 -6.10 -10.82
C PRO A 307 30.01 -5.61 -11.37
N GLU A 308 29.08 -6.53 -11.69
CA GLU A 308 27.77 -6.17 -12.24
C GLU A 308 26.88 -5.46 -11.22
N LYS A 309 26.78 -5.97 -9.98
CA LYS A 309 25.97 -5.34 -8.93
C LYS A 309 26.53 -3.97 -8.53
N TRP A 310 27.86 -3.86 -8.47
CA TRP A 310 28.54 -2.58 -8.26
C TRP A 310 28.18 -1.59 -9.37
N ALA A 311 28.28 -1.99 -10.63
CA ALA A 311 27.96 -1.12 -11.77
C ALA A 311 26.47 -0.70 -11.80
N GLU A 312 25.57 -1.60 -11.42
CA GLU A 312 24.15 -1.28 -11.26
C GLU A 312 23.95 -0.20 -10.20
N VAL A 313 24.49 -0.38 -8.99
CA VAL A 313 24.36 0.60 -7.91
C VAL A 313 25.02 1.93 -8.28
N GLN A 314 26.17 1.91 -8.94
CA GLN A 314 26.83 3.12 -9.47
C GLN A 314 25.92 3.86 -10.45
N SER A 315 25.30 3.18 -11.42
CA SER A 315 24.37 3.85 -12.35
C SER A 315 23.16 4.46 -11.65
N ARG A 316 22.64 3.79 -10.62
CA ARG A 316 21.50 4.27 -9.84
C ARG A 316 21.86 5.46 -8.95
N LEU A 317 23.07 5.45 -8.39
CA LEU A 317 23.62 6.59 -7.65
C LEU A 317 23.85 7.79 -8.56
N GLY A 318 24.30 7.55 -9.81
CA GLY A 318 24.36 8.56 -10.87
C GLY A 318 23.01 9.21 -11.15
N ASN A 319 21.93 8.41 -11.20
CA ASN A 319 20.56 8.91 -11.32
C ASN A 319 20.12 9.71 -10.10
N ALA A 320 20.45 9.26 -8.89
CA ALA A 320 20.09 9.96 -7.66
C ALA A 320 20.74 11.36 -7.60
N TYR A 321 22.05 11.46 -7.91
CA TYR A 321 22.74 12.75 -8.01
C TYR A 321 22.24 13.63 -9.15
N LEU A 322 21.89 13.05 -10.31
CA LEU A 322 21.30 13.80 -11.43
C LEU A 322 20.00 14.50 -11.03
N ASN A 323 19.22 13.90 -10.12
CA ASN A 323 17.94 14.42 -9.64
C ASN A 323 18.03 15.16 -8.30
N ARG A 324 19.20 15.13 -7.62
CA ARG A 324 19.39 15.67 -6.27
C ARG A 324 19.10 17.18 -6.20
N ILE A 325 18.30 17.54 -5.20
CA ILE A 325 17.81 18.92 -4.98
C ILE A 325 18.74 19.72 -4.05
N TYR A 326 19.29 19.08 -3.01
CA TYR A 326 20.23 19.73 -2.10
C TYR A 326 21.65 19.83 -2.68
N GLY A 327 22.42 20.82 -2.20
CA GLY A 327 23.77 21.09 -2.69
C GLY A 327 23.78 21.96 -3.95
N SER A 328 24.96 22.21 -4.50
CA SER A 328 25.05 22.97 -5.76
C SER A 328 24.73 22.07 -6.96
N ARG A 329 24.06 22.64 -7.97
CA ARG A 329 23.73 21.89 -9.20
C ARG A 329 24.99 21.38 -9.91
N ALA A 330 26.07 22.15 -9.88
CA ALA A 330 27.34 21.79 -10.51
C ALA A 330 27.98 20.56 -9.84
N GLU A 331 28.07 20.54 -8.51
CA GLU A 331 28.61 19.40 -7.76
C GLU A 331 27.75 18.15 -7.96
N ASN A 332 26.42 18.29 -7.94
CA ASN A 332 25.52 17.15 -8.15
C ASN A 332 25.69 16.55 -9.55
N LEU A 333 25.89 17.37 -10.58
CA LEU A 333 26.14 16.90 -11.94
C LEU A 333 27.52 16.22 -12.06
N GLU A 334 28.56 16.75 -11.41
CA GLU A 334 29.88 16.13 -11.38
C GLU A 334 29.86 14.76 -10.69
N GLN A 335 29.16 14.62 -9.57
CA GLN A 335 28.96 13.32 -8.93
C GLN A 335 28.18 12.36 -9.83
N SER A 336 27.10 12.83 -10.46
CA SER A 336 26.31 12.03 -11.40
C SER A 336 27.16 11.46 -12.55
N ILE A 337 27.96 12.32 -13.19
CA ILE A 337 28.90 11.94 -14.25
C ILE A 337 29.89 10.89 -13.74
N THR A 338 30.52 11.15 -12.58
CA THR A 338 31.49 10.23 -11.96
C THR A 338 30.91 8.83 -11.76
N HIS A 339 29.68 8.74 -11.25
CA HIS A 339 29.02 7.46 -11.02
C HIS A 339 28.60 6.74 -12.31
N TYR A 340 28.16 7.46 -13.34
CA TYR A 340 27.91 6.85 -14.65
C TYR A 340 29.19 6.35 -15.32
N GLU A 341 30.27 7.12 -15.27
CA GLU A 341 31.57 6.70 -15.79
C GLU A 341 32.10 5.47 -15.06
N ALA A 342 31.90 5.39 -13.73
CA ALA A 342 32.21 4.19 -12.96
C ALA A 342 31.42 2.97 -13.46
N ALA A 343 30.10 3.08 -13.63
CA ALA A 343 29.28 1.99 -14.14
C ALA A 343 29.71 1.52 -15.55
N LEU A 344 30.11 2.45 -16.43
CA LEU A 344 30.58 2.15 -17.78
C LEU A 344 31.93 1.41 -17.84
N GLN A 345 32.68 1.33 -16.74
CA GLN A 345 33.88 0.49 -16.66
C GLN A 345 33.54 -1.01 -16.70
N VAL A 346 32.31 -1.38 -16.33
CA VAL A 346 31.80 -2.76 -16.36
C VAL A 346 30.79 -2.94 -17.48
N TYR A 347 29.81 -2.04 -17.58
CA TYR A 347 28.80 -2.07 -18.63
C TYR A 347 29.33 -1.47 -19.92
N THR A 348 30.22 -2.19 -20.59
CA THR A 348 30.77 -1.81 -21.90
C THR A 348 29.76 -2.06 -23.02
N HIS A 349 29.93 -1.35 -24.15
CA HIS A 349 29.09 -1.56 -25.33
C HIS A 349 29.15 -3.02 -25.84
N GLU A 350 30.29 -3.68 -25.71
CA GLU A 350 30.49 -5.06 -26.20
C GLU A 350 29.80 -6.09 -25.30
N ALA A 351 29.93 -5.96 -23.98
CA ALA A 351 29.40 -6.95 -23.04
C ALA A 351 27.93 -6.69 -22.67
N PHE A 352 27.53 -5.42 -22.58
CA PHE A 352 26.19 -5.01 -22.10
C PHE A 352 25.62 -3.84 -22.94
N PRO A 353 25.38 -4.01 -24.25
CA PRO A 353 24.98 -2.93 -25.14
C PRO A 353 23.74 -2.16 -24.66
N GLY A 354 22.73 -2.87 -24.13
CA GLY A 354 21.51 -2.23 -23.61
C GLY A 354 21.77 -1.30 -22.42
N LYS A 355 22.52 -1.79 -21.41
CA LYS A 355 22.89 -1.00 -20.23
C LYS A 355 23.83 0.15 -20.58
N TRP A 356 24.78 -0.08 -21.48
CA TRP A 356 25.68 0.96 -21.97
C TRP A 356 24.92 2.12 -22.63
N VAL A 357 23.96 1.83 -23.51
CA VAL A 357 23.14 2.85 -24.18
C VAL A 357 22.30 3.63 -23.18
N GLU A 358 21.67 2.93 -22.23
CA GLU A 358 20.89 3.56 -21.15
C GLU A 358 21.76 4.57 -20.38
N ILE A 359 22.90 4.11 -19.84
CA ILE A 359 23.80 4.95 -19.04
C ILE A 359 24.36 6.12 -19.86
N LYS A 360 24.72 5.90 -21.13
CA LYS A 360 25.20 6.98 -22.00
C LYS A 360 24.17 8.07 -22.24
N LYS A 361 22.89 7.71 -22.38
CA LYS A 361 21.81 8.70 -22.50
C LYS A 361 21.73 9.59 -21.26
N HIS A 362 21.84 8.99 -20.06
CA HIS A 362 21.82 9.76 -18.82
C HIS A 362 23.07 10.63 -18.62
N LEU A 363 24.24 10.11 -19.02
CA LEU A 363 25.50 10.85 -19.01
C LEU A 363 25.44 12.08 -19.92
N GLU A 364 24.94 11.94 -21.15
CA GLU A 364 24.77 13.06 -22.09
C GLU A 364 23.85 14.15 -21.55
N VAL A 365 22.79 13.76 -20.81
CA VAL A 365 21.91 14.71 -20.13
C VAL A 365 22.68 15.48 -19.04
N ALA A 366 23.48 14.77 -18.23
CA ALA A 366 24.28 15.39 -17.18
C ALA A 366 25.31 16.39 -17.76
N ASP A 367 26.07 16.00 -18.78
CA ASP A 367 27.08 16.84 -19.45
C ASP A 367 26.46 18.10 -20.06
N ARG A 368 25.31 17.94 -20.73
CA ARG A 368 24.57 19.06 -21.32
C ARG A 368 24.03 20.01 -20.25
N SER A 369 23.55 19.48 -19.13
CA SER A 369 23.10 20.30 -17.99
C SER A 369 24.27 21.04 -17.33
N GLN A 370 25.46 20.43 -17.28
CA GLN A 370 26.65 21.04 -16.68
C GLN A 370 27.17 22.19 -17.54
N SER A 371 27.22 21.99 -18.86
CA SER A 371 27.65 22.99 -19.84
C SER A 371 26.76 24.24 -19.89
N LYS A 372 25.50 24.14 -19.44
CA LYS A 372 24.56 25.27 -19.32
C LYS A 372 24.65 26.00 -17.98
N SER A 373 25.33 25.40 -17.00
CA SER A 373 25.44 25.91 -15.63
C SER A 373 26.76 26.66 -15.38
N LEU A 374 27.70 26.59 -16.35
CA LEU A 374 28.94 27.36 -16.45
C LEU A 374 28.71 28.58 -17.34
#